data_AF-A0A679I5T0-F1
#
_entry.id   AF-A0A679I5T0-F1
#
_cell.length_a   1.000
_cell.length_b   1.000
_cell.length_c   1.000
_cell.angle_alpha   90.00
_cell.angle_beta   90.00
_cell.angle_gamma   90.00
#
_symmetry.space_group_name_H-M   'P 1'
#
loop_
_entity.id
_entity.type
_entity.pdbx_description
1 polymer ?
#
loop_
_entity_poly.entity_id
_entity_poly.type
_entity_poly.pdbx_seq_one_letter_code
_entity_poly.pdbx_strand_id
1 'polypeptide(L)'
;MIWRSPLWMPFAWEVVAVRFGYVGLCLWNRFSRWGLVSIGVLGAINIPYYEEMARHINWWVYRNCRMLSHTPYYIILGEFGIAILLTVLAKRVSHGNWTTSIIAGLAGGLAIFLCYALAYGLTDGLRSLIHERPLMAVMTRY
;
A
#
# COMPACT_ATOMS: atom_id res chain seq x y z
N MET A 1 -7.92 9.11 24.36
CA MET A 1 -8.86 9.37 23.23
C MET A 1 -8.20 9.33 21.84
N ILE A 2 -6.87 9.14 21.72
CA ILE A 2 -6.18 9.02 20.41
C ILE A 2 -6.65 7.80 19.60
N TRP A 3 -6.93 6.67 20.26
CA TRP A 3 -7.38 5.42 19.60
C TRP A 3 -8.77 5.47 18.97
N ARG A 4 -9.55 6.53 19.22
CA ARG A 4 -10.88 6.76 18.60
C ARG A 4 -10.86 7.90 17.58
N SER A 5 -9.75 8.62 17.46
CA SER A 5 -9.63 9.77 16.56
C SER A 5 -9.15 9.33 15.18
N PRO A 6 -9.79 9.73 14.06
CA PRO A 6 -9.34 9.35 12.71
C PRO A 6 -7.90 9.80 12.41
N LEU A 7 -7.33 10.70 13.22
CA LEU A 7 -5.93 11.11 13.14
C LEU A 7 -4.94 9.97 13.40
N TRP A 8 -5.30 8.88 14.08
CA TRP A 8 -4.35 7.79 14.32
C TRP A 8 -3.87 7.13 13.01
N MET A 9 -4.70 7.13 11.98
CA MET A 9 -4.43 6.47 10.70
C MET A 9 -3.29 7.14 9.91
N PRO A 10 -3.29 8.47 9.66
CA PRO A 10 -2.14 9.12 9.02
C PRO A 10 -0.85 8.98 9.84
N PHE A 11 -0.90 9.08 11.18
CA PHE A 11 0.29 8.88 12.00
C PHE A 11 0.85 7.45 11.93
N ALA A 12 -0.02 6.43 11.87
CA ALA A 12 0.42 5.05 11.68
C ALA A 12 1.09 4.86 10.30
N TRP A 13 0.56 5.53 9.26
CA TRP A 13 1.13 5.51 7.92
C TRP A 13 2.52 6.16 7.85
N GLU A 14 2.82 7.17 8.65
CA GLU A 14 4.18 7.73 8.74
C GLU A 14 5.18 6.66 9.20
N VAL A 15 4.82 5.84 10.19
CA VAL A 15 5.67 4.74 10.66
C VAL A 15 5.89 3.70 9.56
N VAL A 16 4.84 3.36 8.82
CA VAL A 16 4.90 2.43 7.70
C VAL A 16 5.80 2.98 6.59
N ALA A 17 5.64 4.26 6.23
CA ALA A 17 6.44 4.94 5.21
C ALA A 17 7.92 4.94 5.56
N VAL A 18 8.27 5.25 6.82
CA VAL A 18 9.65 5.21 7.30
C VAL A 18 10.20 3.79 7.26
N ARG A 19 9.44 2.79 7.70
CA ARG A 19 9.89 1.38 7.70
C ARG A 19 10.15 0.87 6.29
N PHE A 20 9.19 1.00 5.38
CA PHE A 20 9.36 0.56 3.99
C PHE A 20 10.44 1.37 3.27
N GLY A 21 10.48 2.69 3.49
CA GLY A 21 11.51 3.55 2.93
C GLY A 21 12.91 3.17 3.37
N TYR A 22 13.13 2.92 4.66
CA TYR A 22 14.43 2.53 5.21
C TYR A 22 14.86 1.13 4.78
N VAL A 23 13.99 0.13 4.95
CA VAL A 23 14.28 -1.26 4.52
C VAL A 23 14.52 -1.31 3.02
N GLY A 24 13.70 -0.60 2.24
CA GLY A 24 13.87 -0.45 0.81
C GLY A 24 15.20 0.19 0.44
N LEU A 25 15.64 1.23 1.15
CA LEU A 25 16.93 1.88 0.92
C LEU A 25 18.09 0.90 1.18
N CYS A 26 18.04 0.13 2.28
CA CYS A 26 19.03 -0.90 2.58
C CYS A 26 19.08 -1.96 1.47
N LEU A 27 17.93 -2.44 1.02
CA LEU A 27 17.83 -3.41 -0.07
C LEU A 27 18.33 -2.84 -1.39
N TRP A 28 18.01 -1.59 -1.71
CA TRP A 28 18.53 -0.90 -2.89
C TRP A 28 20.06 -0.81 -2.81
N ASN A 29 20.61 -0.33 -1.71
CA ASN A 29 22.06 -0.15 -1.60
C ASN A 29 22.82 -1.48 -1.69
N ARG A 30 22.22 -2.58 -1.23
CA ARG A 30 22.83 -3.92 -1.27
C ARG A 30 22.66 -4.63 -2.62
N PHE A 31 21.50 -4.50 -3.27
CA PHE A 31 21.13 -5.31 -4.44
C PHE A 31 20.76 -4.46 -5.68
N SER A 32 20.95 -3.14 -5.62
CA SER A 32 20.62 -2.20 -6.69
C SER A 32 19.16 -2.35 -7.15
N ARG A 33 18.91 -2.54 -8.46
CA ARG A 33 17.57 -2.72 -9.05
C ARG A 33 16.81 -3.92 -8.49
N TRP A 34 17.51 -4.99 -8.08
CA TRP A 34 16.86 -6.13 -7.45
C TRP A 34 16.31 -5.78 -6.06
N GLY A 35 16.92 -4.82 -5.37
CA GLY A 35 16.42 -4.31 -4.10
C GLY A 35 15.02 -3.69 -4.22
N LEU A 36 14.73 -3.02 -5.35
CA LEU A 36 13.39 -2.49 -5.65
C LEU A 36 12.35 -3.58 -5.85
N VAL A 37 12.70 -4.63 -6.59
CA VAL A 37 11.79 -5.75 -6.80
C VAL A 37 11.53 -6.45 -5.47
N SER A 38 12.58 -6.68 -4.68
CA SER A 38 12.47 -7.32 -3.36
C SER A 38 11.57 -6.53 -2.40
N ILE A 39 11.72 -5.20 -2.30
CA ILE A 39 10.86 -4.40 -1.43
C ILE A 39 9.41 -4.34 -1.94
N GLY A 40 9.21 -4.31 -3.27
CA GLY A 40 7.89 -4.43 -3.86
C GLY A 40 7.21 -5.76 -3.48
N VAL A 41 7.92 -6.88 -3.60
CA VAL A 41 7.42 -8.20 -3.20
C VAL A 41 7.13 -8.25 -1.70
N LEU A 42 8.00 -7.68 -0.86
CA LEU A 42 7.74 -7.59 0.58
C LEU A 42 6.48 -6.77 0.88
N GLY A 43 6.27 -5.64 0.20
CA GLY A 43 5.03 -4.86 0.29
C GLY A 43 3.80 -5.69 -0.09
N ALA A 44 3.87 -6.38 -1.23
CA ALA A 44 2.80 -7.22 -1.75
C ALA A 44 2.39 -8.36 -0.78
N ILE A 45 3.33 -8.89 0.00
CA ILE A 45 3.08 -9.97 0.97
C ILE A 45 2.57 -9.44 2.31
N ASN A 46 2.96 -8.21 2.68
CA ASN A 46 2.73 -7.65 4.00
C ASN A 46 1.24 -7.59 4.37
N ILE A 47 0.40 -7.00 3.52
CA ILE A 47 -1.04 -6.91 3.81
C ILE A 47 -1.73 -8.28 3.76
N PRO A 48 -1.51 -9.16 2.76
CA PRO A 48 -2.06 -10.51 2.81
C PRO A 48 -1.78 -11.26 4.08
N TYR A 49 -0.56 -11.17 4.61
CA TYR A 49 -0.22 -11.78 5.89
C TYR A 49 -1.09 -11.26 7.04
N TYR A 50 -1.28 -9.93 7.15
CA TYR A 50 -2.14 -9.36 8.19
C TYR A 50 -3.61 -9.68 8.00
N GLU A 51 -4.09 -9.75 6.76
CA GLU A 51 -5.48 -10.10 6.44
C GLU A 51 -5.81 -11.56 6.79
N GLU A 52 -4.87 -12.49 6.57
CA GLU A 52 -5.01 -13.87 7.04
C GLU A 52 -5.10 -13.94 8.57
N MET A 53 -4.25 -13.20 9.28
CA MET A 53 -4.33 -13.13 10.75
C MET A 53 -5.65 -12.51 11.23
N ALA A 54 -6.10 -11.43 10.60
CA ALA A 54 -7.35 -10.75 10.92
C ALA A 54 -8.59 -11.63 10.68
N ARG A 55 -8.50 -12.55 9.71
CA ARG A 55 -9.55 -13.54 9.43
C ARG A 55 -9.75 -14.50 10.59
N HIS A 56 -8.68 -15.04 11.17
CA HIS A 56 -8.77 -16.00 12.27
C HIS A 56 -9.44 -15.45 13.53
N ILE A 57 -9.44 -14.12 13.69
CA ILE A 57 -10.11 -13.41 14.79
C ILE A 57 -11.43 -12.75 14.37
N ASN A 58 -11.94 -13.06 13.16
CA ASN A 58 -13.17 -12.53 12.59
C ASN A 58 -13.30 -11.00 12.68
N TRP A 59 -12.24 -10.27 12.33
CA TRP A 59 -12.28 -8.81 12.44
C TRP A 59 -13.09 -8.15 11.31
N TRP A 60 -12.84 -8.54 10.06
CA TRP A 60 -13.56 -8.05 8.88
C TRP A 60 -13.41 -9.00 7.68
N VAL A 61 -14.24 -8.77 6.66
CA VAL A 61 -14.21 -9.49 5.38
C VAL A 61 -14.45 -8.52 4.23
N TYR A 62 -13.69 -8.71 3.16
CA TYR A 62 -13.95 -8.08 1.87
C TYR A 62 -15.02 -8.84 1.08
N ARG A 63 -15.98 -8.09 0.52
CA ARG A 63 -16.98 -8.63 -0.40
C ARG A 63 -16.86 -7.95 -1.76
N ASN A 64 -17.28 -8.67 -2.80
CA ASN A 64 -17.46 -8.15 -4.16
C ASN A 64 -16.18 -7.70 -4.90
N CYS A 65 -15.01 -8.23 -4.55
CA CYS A 65 -13.75 -7.96 -5.23
C CYS A 65 -13.01 -9.25 -5.58
N ARG A 66 -12.07 -9.18 -6.53
CA ARG A 66 -11.21 -10.33 -6.85
C ARG A 66 -10.15 -10.48 -5.76
N MET A 67 -10.14 -11.62 -5.09
CA MET A 67 -9.26 -11.87 -3.95
C MET A 67 -8.30 -13.03 -4.23
N LEU A 68 -7.07 -12.90 -3.71
CA LEU A 68 -6.16 -14.01 -3.47
C LEU A 68 -6.35 -14.42 -2.02
N SER A 69 -6.81 -15.65 -1.78
CA SER A 69 -7.21 -16.12 -0.46
C SER A 69 -8.24 -15.18 0.18
N HIS A 70 -7.79 -14.26 1.05
CA HIS A 70 -8.64 -13.32 1.77
C HIS A 70 -8.36 -11.85 1.48
N THR A 71 -7.42 -11.56 0.57
CA THR A 71 -6.98 -10.20 0.26
C THR A 71 -7.25 -9.83 -1.20
N PRO A 72 -7.86 -8.66 -1.47
CA PRO A 72 -8.12 -8.19 -2.83
C PRO A 72 -6.86 -7.98 -3.66
N TYR A 73 -6.89 -8.31 -4.95
CA TYR A 73 -5.74 -8.14 -5.86
C TYR A 73 -5.29 -6.68 -5.97
N TYR A 74 -6.23 -5.72 -5.97
CA TYR A 74 -5.87 -4.30 -6.03
C TYR A 74 -5.07 -3.86 -4.79
N ILE A 75 -5.29 -4.48 -3.62
CA ILE A 75 -4.51 -4.19 -2.41
C ILE A 75 -3.10 -4.72 -2.57
N ILE A 76 -2.95 -5.97 -3.03
CA ILE A 76 -1.64 -6.59 -3.25
C ILE A 76 -0.80 -5.78 -4.24
N LEU A 77 -1.40 -5.39 -5.37
CA LEU A 77 -0.72 -4.57 -6.39
C LEU A 77 -0.47 -3.14 -5.92
N GLY A 78 -1.41 -2.55 -5.16
CA GLY A 78 -1.24 -1.23 -4.55
C GLY A 78 -0.04 -1.22 -3.61
N GLU A 79 0.04 -2.20 -2.69
CA GLU A 79 1.12 -2.36 -1.73
C GLU A 79 2.48 -2.59 -2.40
N PHE A 80 2.51 -3.39 -3.48
CA PHE A 80 3.70 -3.55 -4.32
C PHE A 80 4.20 -2.19 -4.85
N GLY A 81 3.29 -1.40 -5.43
CA GLY A 81 3.60 -0.12 -6.03
C GLY A 81 4.05 0.92 -5.01
N ILE A 82 3.34 1.06 -3.89
CA ILE A 82 3.71 2.04 -2.86
C ILE A 82 5.06 1.69 -2.23
N ALA A 83 5.36 0.41 -1.99
CA ALA A 83 6.64 0.01 -1.38
C ALA A 83 7.84 0.42 -2.26
N ILE A 84 7.69 0.26 -3.59
CA ILE A 84 8.69 0.72 -4.57
C ILE A 84 8.80 2.25 -4.56
N LEU A 85 7.67 2.97 -4.66
CA LEU A 85 7.67 4.43 -4.72
C LEU A 85 8.21 5.07 -3.44
N LEU A 86 7.83 4.57 -2.27
CA LEU A 86 8.36 5.02 -0.99
C LEU A 86 9.87 4.81 -0.91
N THR A 87 10.38 3.71 -1.46
CA THR A 87 11.83 3.47 -1.53
C THR A 87 12.54 4.48 -2.43
N VAL A 88 11.98 4.77 -3.61
CA VAL A 88 12.52 5.80 -4.53
C VAL A 88 12.52 7.18 -3.86
N LEU A 89 11.43 7.54 -3.18
CA LEU A 89 11.31 8.80 -2.44
C LEU A 89 12.29 8.85 -1.26
N ALA A 90 12.42 7.78 -0.48
CA ALA A 90 13.37 7.69 0.62
C ALA A 90 14.82 7.91 0.15
N LYS A 91 15.18 7.35 -1.01
CA LYS A 91 16.49 7.60 -1.62
C LYS A 91 16.70 9.08 -1.97
N ARG A 92 15.69 9.74 -2.56
CA ARG A 92 15.77 11.19 -2.87
C ARG A 92 15.89 12.04 -1.61
N VAL A 93 15.13 11.72 -0.57
CA VAL A 93 15.16 12.44 0.71
C VAL A 93 16.49 12.25 1.42
N SER A 94 17.07 11.04 1.39
CA SER A 94 18.35 10.76 2.06
C SER A 94 19.55 11.55 1.53
N HIS A 95 19.47 12.11 0.32
CA HIS A 95 20.50 12.94 -0.29
C HIS A 95 20.03 14.38 -0.53
N GLY A 96 18.82 14.74 -0.08
CA GLY A 96 18.17 16.00 -0.38
C GLY A 96 18.20 17.00 0.78
N ASN A 97 17.64 18.18 0.52
CA ASN A 97 17.47 19.23 1.51
C ASN A 97 16.05 19.16 2.12
N TRP A 98 15.78 19.98 3.14
CA TRP A 98 14.47 20.06 3.80
C TRP A 98 13.29 20.25 2.81
N THR A 99 13.49 21.08 1.77
CA THR A 99 12.50 21.27 0.70
C THR A 99 12.18 19.98 -0.04
N THR A 100 13.20 19.15 -0.29
CA THR A 100 13.05 17.83 -0.92
C THR A 100 12.22 16.91 -0.03
N SER A 101 12.36 16.98 1.30
CA SER A 101 11.54 16.21 2.23
C SER A 101 10.07 16.60 2.18
N ILE A 102 9.75 17.90 2.15
CA ILE A 102 8.35 18.37 2.04
C ILE A 102 7.73 17.91 0.71
N ILE A 103 8.45 18.11 -0.41
CA ILE A 103 7.97 17.71 -1.74
C ILE A 103 7.80 16.19 -1.81
N ALA A 104 8.74 15.42 -1.25
CA ALA A 104 8.67 13.98 -1.21
C ALA A 104 7.49 13.48 -0.36
N GLY A 105 7.16 14.16 0.74
CA GLY A 105 5.97 13.84 1.54
C GLY A 105 4.68 14.02 0.75
N LEU A 106 4.51 15.18 0.08
CA LEU A 106 3.36 15.45 -0.78
C LEU A 106 3.28 14.45 -1.95
N ALA A 107 4.42 14.18 -2.60
CA ALA A 107 4.51 13.19 -3.67
C ALA A 107 4.21 11.77 -3.16
N GLY A 108 4.58 11.45 -1.92
CA GLY A 108 4.28 10.18 -1.27
C GLY A 108 2.78 9.99 -1.06
N GLY A 109 2.09 10.99 -0.54
CA GLY A 109 0.63 10.95 -0.40
C GLY A 109 -0.09 10.77 -1.74
N LEU A 110 0.32 11.52 -2.77
CA LEU A 110 -0.22 11.37 -4.13
C LEU A 110 0.11 10.00 -4.73
N ALA A 111 1.32 9.49 -4.49
CA ALA A 111 1.76 8.18 -4.97
C ALA A 111 0.91 7.05 -4.39
N ILE A 112 0.56 7.12 -3.09
CA ILE A 112 -0.34 6.14 -2.46
C ILE A 112 -1.68 6.12 -3.19
N PHE A 113 -2.28 7.30 -3.41
CA PHE A 113 -3.55 7.41 -4.12
C PHE A 113 -3.47 6.83 -5.55
N LEU A 114 -2.45 7.22 -6.31
CA LEU A 114 -2.27 6.76 -7.70
C LEU A 114 -2.02 5.26 -7.78
N CYS A 115 -1.19 4.68 -6.90
CA CYS A 115 -0.93 3.24 -6.88
C CYS A 115 -2.23 2.45 -6.68
N TYR A 116 -3.03 2.84 -5.70
CA TYR A 116 -4.29 2.17 -5.41
C TYR A 116 -5.34 2.39 -6.49
N ALA A 117 -5.44 3.60 -7.06
CA ALA A 117 -6.36 3.88 -8.17
C ALA A 117 -6.01 3.07 -9.43
N LEU A 118 -4.73 3.00 -9.78
CA LEU A 118 -4.25 2.19 -10.91
C LEU A 118 -4.45 0.70 -10.65
N ALA A 119 -4.10 0.22 -9.45
CA ALA A 119 -4.29 -1.18 -9.09
C ALA A 119 -5.77 -1.59 -9.18
N TYR A 120 -6.68 -0.76 -8.64
CA TYR A 120 -8.11 -1.00 -8.73
C TYR A 120 -8.60 -0.99 -10.19
N GLY A 121 -8.19 0.00 -10.98
CA GLY A 121 -8.53 0.09 -12.40
C GLY A 121 -8.10 -1.15 -13.19
N LEU A 122 -6.91 -1.68 -12.91
CA LEU A 122 -6.35 -2.85 -13.58
C LEU A 122 -7.03 -4.17 -13.18
N THR A 123 -7.41 -4.35 -11.91
CA THR A 123 -7.92 -5.65 -11.43
C THR A 123 -9.43 -5.75 -11.44
N ASP A 124 -10.12 -4.71 -10.99
CA ASP A 124 -11.56 -4.71 -10.70
C ASP A 124 -12.33 -3.68 -11.55
N GLY A 125 -11.68 -2.59 -11.99
CA GLY A 125 -12.29 -1.52 -12.80
C GLY A 125 -12.80 -1.99 -14.18
N LEU A 126 -12.06 -2.90 -14.83
CA LEU A 126 -12.50 -3.54 -16.08
C LEU A 126 -13.82 -4.32 -15.93
N ARG A 127 -14.13 -4.84 -14.74
CA ARG A 127 -15.37 -5.60 -14.50
C ARG A 127 -16.55 -4.70 -14.18
N SER A 128 -16.34 -3.57 -13.51
CA SER A 128 -17.40 -2.57 -13.27
C SER A 128 -17.96 -1.95 -14.55
N LEU A 129 -17.20 -1.99 -15.65
CA LEU A 129 -17.66 -1.55 -16.97
C LEU A 129 -18.50 -2.62 -17.71
N ILE A 130 -18.39 -3.90 -17.32
CA ILE A 130 -19.03 -5.04 -18.01
C ILE A 130 -20.30 -5.53 -17.26
N HIS A 131 -20.50 -5.14 -16.00
CA HIS A 131 -21.71 -5.48 -15.23
C HIS A 131 -22.42 -4.21 -14.74
N GLU A 132 -23.70 -4.07 -15.06
CA GLU A 132 -24.58 -2.92 -14.74
C GLU A 132 -24.83 -2.66 -13.24
N ARG A 133 -24.13 -3.36 -12.34
CA ARG A 133 -24.15 -3.05 -10.90
C ARG A 133 -22.73 -2.71 -10.43
N PRO A 134 -22.51 -1.51 -9.87
CA PRO A 134 -21.23 -1.19 -9.26
C PRO A 134 -21.07 -2.09 -8.03
N LEU A 135 -20.32 -3.17 -8.21
CA LEU A 135 -19.82 -4.00 -7.13
C LEU A 135 -18.69 -3.22 -6.44
N MET A 136 -19.07 -2.18 -5.69
CA MET A 136 -18.13 -1.49 -4.80
C MET A 136 -17.58 -2.54 -3.84
N ALA A 137 -16.25 -2.63 -3.74
CA ALA A 137 -15.61 -3.48 -2.74
C ALA A 137 -16.05 -2.98 -1.36
N VAL A 138 -16.85 -3.77 -0.64
CA VAL A 138 -17.33 -3.41 0.70
C VAL A 138 -16.56 -4.22 1.71
N MET A 139 -15.92 -3.52 2.64
CA MET A 139 -15.34 -4.10 3.83
C MET A 139 -16.42 -4.12 4.92
N THR A 140 -16.89 -5.31 5.28
CA THR A 140 -17.87 -5.50 6.36
C THR A 140 -17.16 -6.05 7.59
N ARG A 141 -17.39 -5.45 8.77
CA ARG A 141 -17.13 -6.14 10.03
C ARG A 141 -18.10 -7.32 10.13
N TYR A 142 -17.64 -8.41 10.73
CA TYR A 142 -18.53 -9.51 11.13
C TYR A 142 -19.59 -9.02 12.12
#